data_AF-A0A645JL34-F1
#
_entry.id   AF-A0A645JL34-F1
#
_cell.length_a   1.000
_cell.length_b   1.000
_cell.length_c   1.000
_cell.angle_alpha   90.00
_cell.angle_beta   90.00
_cell.angle_gamma   90.00
#
_symmetry.space_group_name_H-M   'P 1'
#
loop_
_entity.id
_entity.type
_entity.pdbx_description
1 polymer ?
#
loop_
_entity_poly.entity_id
_entity_poly.type
_entity_poly.pdbx_seq_one_letter_code
_entity_poly.pdbx_strand_id
1 'polypeptide(L)' 'MQKLLDLKADILCEGHFGIYQPAAAVRKYIEGYMQRY' A
#
# COMPACT_ATOMS: atom_id res chain seq x y z
N MET A 1 -7.57 1.33 5.41
CA MET A 1 -7.32 0.80 4.04
C MET A 1 -7.39 -0.73 3.96
N GLN A 2 -8.06 -1.40 4.91
CA GLN A 2 -8.04 -2.86 5.05
C GLN A 2 -8.36 -3.62 3.76
N LYS A 3 -9.40 -3.20 3.02
CA LYS A 3 -9.80 -3.83 1.75
C LYS A 3 -8.68 -3.90 0.71
N LEU A 4 -7.73 -2.95 0.73
CA LEU A 4 -6.59 -2.94 -0.20
C LEU A 4 -5.53 -3.99 0.18
N LEU A 5 -5.35 -4.26 1.48
CA LEU A 5 -4.44 -5.32 1.95
C LEU A 5 -4.95 -6.71 1.55
N ASP A 6 -6.26 -6.89 1.56
CA ASP A 6 -6.90 -8.17 1.23
C ASP A 6 -6.71 -8.55 -0.25
N LEU A 7 -6.44 -7.56 -1.13
CA LEU A 7 -6.13 -7.78 -2.54
C LEU A 7 -4.75 -8.38 -2.78
N LYS A 8 -3.83 -8.31 -1.82
CA LYS A 8 -2.44 -8.79 -1.92
C LYS A 8 -1.72 -8.29 -3.18
N ALA A 9 -1.89 -7.00 -3.49
CA ALA A 9 -1.31 -6.40 -4.69
C ALA A 9 0.23 -6.38 -4.65
N ASP A 10 0.86 -6.77 -5.76
CA ASP A 10 2.32 -6.66 -5.97
C ASP A 10 2.77 -5.23 -6.33
N ILE A 11 1.86 -4.44 -6.91
CA ILE A 11 2.10 -3.05 -7.35
C ILE A 11 0.94 -2.18 -6.87
N LEU A 12 1.26 -1.04 -6.26
CA LEU A 12 0.31 0.03 -5.92
C LEU A 12 0.74 1.31 -6.62
N CYS A 13 -0.09 1.82 -7.53
CA CYS A 13 0.11 3.12 -8.17
C CYS A 13 -0.67 4.19 -7.40
N GLU A 14 0.00 4.93 -6.53
CA GLU A 14 -0.58 6.04 -5.80
C GLU A 14 -0.27 7.37 -6.53
N GLY A 15 -1.29 8.21 -6.74
CA GLY A 15 -1.19 9.36 -7.63
C GLY A 15 -0.27 10.48 -7.18
N HIS A 16 -0.07 10.67 -5.87
CA HIS A 16 0.76 11.75 -5.30
C HIS A 16 2.12 11.27 -4.79
N PHE A 17 2.20 10.01 -4.37
CA PHE A 17 3.31 9.39 -3.65
C PHE A 17 4.07 8.38 -4.52
N GLY A 18 3.55 8.04 -5.70
CA GLY A 18 4.23 7.24 -6.71
C GLY A 18 3.86 5.76 -6.67
N ILE A 19 4.73 4.93 -7.28
CA ILE A 19 4.51 3.50 -7.46
C ILE A 19 5.26 2.72 -6.38
N TYR A 20 4.55 1.85 -5.67
CA TYR A 20 5.10 0.95 -4.66
C TYR A 20 5.12 -0.49 -5.18
N GLN A 21 6.29 -1.11 -5.13
CA GLN A 21 6.53 -2.50 -5.46
C GLN A 21 7.83 -2.95 -4.75
N PRO A 22 8.00 -4.23 -4.38
CA PRO A 22 7.06 -5.37 -4.54
C PRO A 22 5.95 -5.36 -3.47
N ALA A 23 5.13 -6.41 -3.37
CA ALA A 23 4.01 -6.55 -2.42
C ALA A 23 4.35 -6.15 -0.97
N ALA A 24 5.57 -6.40 -0.51
CA ALA A 24 6.03 -5.99 0.83
C ALA A 24 6.06 -4.46 1.01
N ALA A 25 6.47 -3.72 -0.03
CA ALA A 25 6.46 -2.25 -0.01
C ALA A 25 5.03 -1.70 -0.07
N VAL A 26 4.15 -2.32 -0.86
CA VAL A 26 2.71 -2.00 -0.90
C VAL A 26 2.08 -2.16 0.48
N ARG A 27 2.30 -3.32 1.12
CA ARG A 27 1.80 -3.59 2.47
C ARG A 27 2.31 -2.56 3.48
N LYS A 28 3.62 -2.30 3.47
CA LYS A 28 4.26 -1.32 4.38
C LYS A 28 3.65 0.07 4.22
N TYR A 29 3.40 0.51 2.99
CA TYR A 29 2.76 1.80 2.73
C TYR A 29 1.35 1.86 3.33
N ILE A 30 0.52 0.85 3.05
CA ILE A 30 -0.87 0.81 3.51
C ILE A 30 -0.96 0.74 5.04
N GLU A 31 -0.16 -0.13 5.67
CA GLU A 31 -0.11 -0.25 7.14
C GLU A 31 0.42 1.02 7.79
N GLY A 32 1.47 1.63 7.24
CA GLY A 32 2.01 2.89 7.73
C GLY A 32 0.99 4.05 7.63
N TYR A 33 0.19 4.09 6.56
CA TYR A 33 -0.87 5.08 6.42
C TYR A 33 -1.97 4.88 7.47
N MET A 34 -2.37 3.64 7.75
CA MET A 34 -3.36 3.29 8.79
C MET A 34 -2.87 3.52 10.23
N GLN A 35 -1.57 3.52 10.47
CA GLN A 35 -1.03 3.88 11.79
C GLN A 35 -0.97 5.38 12.01
N ARG A 36 -0.87 6.15 10.91
CA ARG A 36 -0.79 7.61 10.96
C ARG A 36 -2.17 8.28 11.04
N TYR A 37 -3.23 7.61 10.58
CA TYR A 37 -4.61 8.09 10.52
C TYR A 37 -5.60 6.96 10.84
#